data_AF-G9K459-F1
#
_entry.id   AF-G9K459-F1
#
_cell.length_a   1.000
_cell.length_b   1.000
_cell.length_c   1.000
_cell.angle_alpha   90.00
_cell.angle_beta   90.00
_cell.angle_gamma   90.00
#
_symmetry.space_group_name_H-M   'P 1'
#
loop_
_entity.id
_entity.type
_entity.pdbx_description
1 polymer ?
#
loop_
_entity_poly.entity_id
_entity_poly.type
_entity_poly.pdbx_seq_one_letter_code
_entity_poly.pdbx_strand_id
1 'polypeptide(L)' 'DEFTSLLVADDTRVMVDLLKLSVCSRAGEKGRDVLSAVLSGMGTAYPQVADMLLELCVTELEDVATDSQSGRLSSQPVV' A
#
# COMPACT_ATOMS: atom_id res chain seq x y z
N ASP A 1 -9.46 23.16 -0.78
CA ASP A 1 -8.67 23.78 0.29
C ASP A 1 -7.59 22.79 0.69
N GLU A 2 -6.36 23.28 0.83
CA GLU A 2 -5.13 22.48 0.99
C GLU A 2 -5.20 21.54 2.21
N PHE A 3 -5.83 22.02 3.28
CA PHE A 3 -6.03 21.25 4.51
C PHE A 3 -6.91 20.01 4.30
N THR A 4 -8.01 20.14 3.56
CA THR A 4 -8.89 19.00 3.24
C THR A 4 -8.17 17.99 2.33
N SER A 5 -7.32 18.43 1.42
CA SER A 5 -6.51 17.51 0.61
C SER A 5 -5.44 16.78 1.42
N LEU A 6 -4.81 17.43 2.41
CA LEU A 6 -3.88 16.77 3.33
C LEU A 6 -4.59 15.70 4.17
N LEU A 7 -5.76 16.03 4.70
CA LEU A 7 -6.56 15.07 5.47
C LEU A 7 -6.94 13.85 4.62
N VAL A 8 -7.39 14.06 3.37
CA VAL A 8 -7.70 12.96 2.44
C VAL A 8 -6.47 12.10 2.15
N ALA A 9 -5.29 12.70 1.99
CA ALA A 9 -4.04 11.99 1.79
C ALA A 9 -3.66 11.12 3.00
N ASP A 10 -3.68 11.68 4.20
CA ASP A 10 -3.34 10.96 5.44
C ASP A 10 -4.36 9.84 5.73
N ASP A 11 -5.65 10.12 5.56
CA ASP A 11 -6.70 9.12 5.74
C ASP A 11 -6.54 7.95 4.74
N THR A 12 -6.19 8.27 3.48
CA THR A 12 -5.92 7.24 2.46
C THR A 12 -4.76 6.34 2.89
N ARG A 13 -3.65 6.90 3.40
CA ARG A 13 -2.49 6.14 3.86
C ARG A 13 -2.87 5.18 4.99
N VAL A 14 -3.64 5.65 5.97
CA VAL A 14 -4.14 4.81 7.07
C VAL A 14 -5.01 3.67 6.52
N MET A 15 -5.86 3.94 5.52
CA MET A 15 -6.68 2.91 4.89
C MET A 15 -5.85 1.88 4.12
N VAL A 16 -4.75 2.30 3.47
CA VAL A 16 -3.79 1.39 2.84
C VAL A 16 -3.11 0.50 3.88
N ASP A 17 -2.69 1.06 5.03
CA ASP A 17 -2.11 0.27 6.12
C ASP A 17 -3.11 -0.75 6.68
N LEU A 18 -4.37 -0.35 6.87
CA LEU A 18 -5.44 -1.27 7.25
C LEU A 18 -5.66 -2.36 6.19
N LEU A 19 -5.56 -2.03 4.91
CA LEU A 19 -5.66 -3.02 3.82
C LEU A 19 -4.52 -4.02 3.91
N LYS A 20 -3.27 -3.56 4.12
CA LYS A 20 -2.11 -4.44 4.32
C LYS A 20 -2.32 -5.36 5.52
N LEU A 21 -2.80 -4.84 6.66
CA LEU A 21 -3.15 -5.67 7.82
C LEU A 21 -4.24 -6.70 7.48
N SER A 22 -5.25 -6.31 6.73
CA SER A 22 -6.34 -7.21 6.33
C SER A 22 -5.88 -8.33 5.41
N VAL A 23 -4.97 -8.05 4.46
CA VAL A 23 -4.33 -9.08 3.63
C VAL A 23 -3.56 -10.10 4.48
N CYS A 24 -2.98 -9.66 5.60
CA CYS A 24 -2.37 -10.55 6.60
C CYS A 24 -3.39 -11.25 7.53
N SER A 25 -4.69 -11.23 7.21
CA SER A 25 -5.77 -11.75 8.06
C SER A 25 -5.86 -11.11 9.44
N ARG A 26 -5.39 -9.87 9.61
CA ARG A 26 -5.40 -9.13 10.89
C ARG A 26 -6.51 -8.08 11.02
N ALA A 27 -7.42 -8.01 10.06
CA ALA A 27 -8.53 -7.03 10.07
C ALA A 27 -9.84 -7.62 9.52
N GLY A 28 -10.25 -8.79 10.06
CA GLY A 28 -11.52 -9.46 9.72
C GLY A 28 -11.55 -10.10 8.32
N GLU A 29 -12.42 -11.11 8.14
CA GLU A 29 -12.48 -11.92 6.90
C GLU A 29 -12.85 -11.10 5.66
N LYS A 30 -13.65 -10.04 5.82
CA LYS A 30 -14.11 -9.18 4.72
C LYS A 30 -13.30 -7.89 4.55
N GLY A 31 -12.31 -7.66 5.41
CA GLY A 31 -11.61 -6.37 5.45
C GLY A 31 -10.92 -6.05 4.12
N ARG A 32 -10.32 -7.05 3.48
CA ARG A 32 -9.59 -6.88 2.21
C ARG A 32 -10.51 -6.35 1.12
N ASP A 33 -11.65 -7.00 0.94
CA ASP A 33 -12.57 -6.68 -0.15
C ASP A 33 -13.24 -5.32 0.08
N VAL A 34 -13.62 -5.00 1.32
CA VAL A 34 -14.20 -3.70 1.68
C VAL A 34 -13.17 -2.57 1.51
N LEU A 35 -11.98 -2.71 2.08
CA LEU A 35 -10.95 -1.66 2.03
C LEU A 35 -10.45 -1.44 0.60
N SER A 36 -10.29 -2.50 -0.19
CA SER A 36 -9.94 -2.41 -1.61
C SER A 36 -11.02 -1.66 -2.41
N ALA A 37 -12.31 -1.94 -2.16
CA ALA A 37 -13.41 -1.25 -2.83
C ALA A 37 -13.45 0.25 -2.47
N VAL A 38 -13.25 0.60 -1.20
CA VAL A 38 -13.23 2.02 -0.78
C VAL A 38 -12.05 2.76 -1.40
N LEU A 39 -10.84 2.22 -1.31
CA LEU A 39 -9.65 2.84 -1.91
C LEU A 39 -9.79 3.01 -3.43
N SER A 40 -10.43 2.05 -4.11
CA SER A 40 -10.74 2.15 -5.55
C SER A 40 -11.73 3.28 -5.85
N GLY A 41 -12.76 3.42 -5.01
CA GLY A 41 -13.70 4.53 -5.09
C GLY A 41 -13.03 5.89 -4.85
N MET A 42 -12.13 5.96 -3.87
CA MET A 42 -11.36 7.18 -3.57
C MET A 42 -10.43 7.55 -4.73
N GLY A 43 -9.71 6.59 -5.31
CA GLY A 43 -8.86 6.85 -6.49
C GLY A 43 -9.66 7.30 -7.71
N THR A 44 -10.91 6.84 -7.85
CA THR A 44 -11.80 7.31 -8.93
C THR A 44 -12.30 8.74 -8.67
N ALA A 45 -12.60 9.09 -7.42
CA ALA A 45 -13.16 10.38 -7.04
C ALA A 45 -12.09 11.50 -6.93
N TYR A 46 -10.86 11.14 -6.58
CA TYR A 46 -9.79 12.09 -6.27
C TYR A 46 -8.52 11.71 -7.04
N PRO A 47 -8.16 12.43 -8.13
CA PRO A 47 -6.96 12.14 -8.91
C PRO A 47 -5.67 12.10 -8.09
N GLN A 48 -5.53 13.00 -7.10
CA GLN A 48 -4.37 12.99 -6.21
C GLN A 48 -4.24 11.71 -5.36
N VAL A 49 -5.37 11.03 -5.08
CA VAL A 49 -5.38 9.75 -4.36
C VAL A 49 -4.96 8.64 -5.31
N ALA A 50 -5.40 8.67 -6.57
CA ALA A 50 -4.93 7.71 -7.57
C ALA A 50 -3.41 7.79 -7.76
N ASP A 51 -2.86 9.00 -7.91
CA ASP A 51 -1.42 9.21 -8.05
C ASP A 51 -0.67 8.69 -6.83
N MET A 52 -1.17 9.00 -5.62
CA MET A 52 -0.60 8.49 -4.37
C MET A 52 -0.63 6.97 -4.27
N LEU A 53 -1.75 6.34 -4.63
CA LEU A 53 -1.88 4.87 -4.58
C LEU A 53 -0.91 4.20 -5.55
N LEU A 54 -0.73 4.78 -6.74
CA LEU A 54 0.26 4.30 -7.72
C LEU A 54 1.69 4.44 -7.17
N GLU A 55 2.04 5.58 -6.60
CA GLU A 55 3.36 5.79 -5.99
C GLU A 55 3.63 4.78 -4.88
N LEU A 56 2.68 4.59 -3.96
CA LEU A 56 2.78 3.58 -2.91
C LEU A 56 2.94 2.17 -3.49
N CYS A 57 2.13 1.79 -4.47
CA CYS A 57 2.24 0.48 -5.11
C CYS A 57 3.61 0.27 -5.79
N VAL A 58 4.14 1.29 -6.46
CA VAL A 58 5.46 1.24 -7.08
C VAL A 58 6.54 1.03 -6.02
N THR A 59 6.56 1.83 -4.95
CA THR A 59 7.52 1.71 -3.85
C THR A 59 7.50 0.32 -3.23
N GLU A 60 6.30 -0.24 -2.95
CA GLU A 60 6.20 -1.59 -2.37
C GLU A 60 6.72 -2.68 -3.32
N LEU A 61 6.49 -2.53 -4.64
CA LEU A 61 7.04 -3.48 -5.63
C LEU A 61 8.55 -3.36 -5.76
N GLU A 62 9.09 -2.14 -5.70
CA GLU A 62 10.53 -1.86 -5.70
C GLU A 62 11.21 -2.43 -4.46
N ASP A 63 10.60 -2.31 -3.28
CA ASP A 63 11.09 -2.89 -2.04
C ASP A 63 11.14 -4.43 -2.14
N VAL A 64 10.07 -5.07 -2.64
CA VAL A 64 10.04 -6.53 -2.87
C VAL A 64 11.11 -6.97 -3.88
N ALA A 65 11.29 -6.22 -4.96
CA ALA A 65 12.31 -6.52 -5.97
C ALA A 65 13.72 -6.41 -5.39
N THR A 66 13.98 -5.38 -4.57
CA THR A 66 15.28 -5.14 -3.93
C THR A 66 15.60 -6.21 -2.87
N ASP A 67 14.62 -6.59 -2.05
CA ASP A 67 14.76 -7.65 -1.05
C ASP A 67 15.03 -9.02 -1.73
N SER A 68 14.29 -9.32 -2.80
CA SER A 68 14.47 -10.54 -3.60
C SER A 68 15.86 -10.65 -4.24
N GLN A 69 16.43 -9.52 -4.69
CA GLN A 69 17.79 -9.48 -5.23
C GLN A 69 18.85 -9.64 -4.13
N SER A 70 18.64 -9.02 -2.97
CA SER A 70 19.54 -9.11 -1.81
C SER A 70 19.64 -10.54 -1.25
N GLY A 71 18.51 -11.25 -1.16
CA GLY A 71 18.48 -12.66 -0.74
C GLY A 71 19.26 -13.61 -1.67
N ARG A 72 19.34 -13.30 -2.98
CA ARG A 72 20.17 -14.06 -3.94
C ARG A 72 21.66 -13.83 -3.76
N LEU A 73 22.09 -12.66 -3.30
CA LEU A 73 23.51 -12.34 -3.07
C LEU A 73 24.02 -12.86 -1.71
N SER A 74 23.12 -13.00 -0.73
CA SER A 74 23.44 -13.41 0.65
C SER A 74 23.68 -14.92 0.82
N SER A 75 23.36 -15.74 -0.19
CA SER A 75 23.59 -17.19 -0.18
C SER A 75 25.02 -17.54 -0.66
N GLN A 76 26.04 -16.96 -0.04
CA GLN A 76 27.39 -17.54 -0.09
C GLN A 76 27.62 -18.38 1.18
N PRO A 77 28.04 -19.65 1.05
CA PRO A 77 28.39 -20.44 2.22
C PRO A 77 29.55 -19.75 2.95
N VAL A 78 29.39 -19.53 4.26
CA VAL A 78 30.49 -19.12 5.12
C VAL A 78 31.48 -20.29 5.16
N VAL A 79 32.67 -20.11 4.57
CA VAL A 79 33.79 -21.07 4.62
C VAL A 79 34.50 -20.95 5.97
#